data_AF-X1RBN0-F1
#
_entry.id   AF-X1RBN0-F1
#
_cell.length_a   1.000
_cell.length_b   1.000
_cell.length_c   1.000
_cell.angle_alpha   90.00
_cell.angle_beta   90.00
_cell.angle_gamma   90.00
#
_symmetry.space_group_name_H-M   'P 1'
#
loop_
_entity.id
_entity.type
_entity.pdbx_description
1 polymer ?
#
loop_
_entity_poly.entity_id
_entity_poly.type
_entity_poly.pdbx_seq_one_letter_code
_entity_poly.pdbx_strand_id
1 'polypeptide(L)'
;ETDEVLHRLGYSSDEITFYMSREDFRSDAEQVDTQLRYLHDAYVYRVMDFNEVTDRMGVLNLPSTRVERLFVLWDIEKLAKARKPTKAELMTFLRKKVIDEPVFVTEMEGLGYPEKYIGWYLQTV
;
A
#
# COMPACT_ATOMS: atom_id res chain seq x y z
N GLU A 1 -34.13 -12.12 -14.03
CA GLU A 1 -35.13 -11.60 -13.06
C GLU A 1 -35.14 -10.08 -12.96
N THR A 2 -34.00 -9.39 -12.90
CA THR A 2 -33.93 -7.90 -12.78
C THR A 2 -34.59 -7.15 -13.95
N ASP A 3 -34.42 -7.65 -15.17
CA ASP A 3 -34.97 -7.09 -16.42
C ASP A 3 -36.52 -7.07 -16.42
N GLU A 4 -37.15 -8.17 -16.01
CA GLU A 4 -38.62 -8.29 -15.93
C GLU A 4 -39.25 -7.42 -14.84
N VAL A 5 -38.49 -7.06 -13.79
CA VAL A 5 -38.96 -6.18 -12.71
C VAL A 5 -38.90 -4.72 -13.15
N LEU A 6 -37.83 -4.32 -13.85
CA LEU A 6 -37.65 -2.96 -14.36
C LEU A 6 -38.63 -2.65 -15.51
N HIS A 7 -38.93 -3.64 -16.36
CA HIS A 7 -39.98 -3.52 -17.36
C HIS A 7 -41.37 -3.32 -16.76
N ARG A 8 -41.67 -4.00 -15.64
CA ARG A 8 -42.93 -3.82 -14.90
C ARG A 8 -43.05 -2.45 -14.21
N LEU A 9 -41.93 -1.77 -13.98
CA LEU A 9 -41.89 -0.42 -13.39
C LEU A 9 -41.98 0.71 -14.44
N GLY A 10 -42.10 0.37 -15.73
CA GLY A 10 -42.39 1.34 -16.80
C GLY A 10 -41.16 1.92 -17.51
N TYR A 11 -39.97 1.37 -17.29
CA TYR A 11 -38.78 1.74 -18.05
C TYR A 11 -38.81 1.12 -19.46
N SER A 12 -38.41 1.91 -20.46
CA SER A 12 -38.22 1.41 -21.83
C SER A 12 -37.02 0.46 -21.89
N SER A 13 -37.00 -0.44 -22.87
CA SER A 13 -35.90 -1.41 -23.05
C SER A 13 -34.52 -0.72 -23.19
N ASP A 14 -34.48 0.48 -23.77
CA ASP A 14 -33.25 1.26 -23.93
C ASP A 14 -32.76 1.84 -22.59
N GLU A 15 -33.67 2.28 -21.72
CA GLU A 15 -33.36 2.78 -20.38
C GLU A 15 -32.88 1.64 -19.47
N ILE A 16 -33.50 0.47 -19.54
CA ILE A 16 -33.08 -0.72 -18.77
C ILE A 16 -31.66 -1.12 -19.17
N THR A 17 -31.40 -1.19 -20.47
CA THR A 17 -30.06 -1.49 -21.01
C THR A 17 -29.02 -0.48 -20.54
N PHE A 18 -29.34 0.82 -20.56
CA PHE A 18 -28.46 1.87 -20.06
C PHE A 18 -28.18 1.75 -18.56
N TYR A 19 -29.22 1.52 -17.74
CA TYR A 19 -29.07 1.39 -16.29
C TYR A 19 -28.30 0.13 -15.90
N MET A 20 -28.56 -1.00 -16.56
CA MET A 20 -27.79 -2.23 -16.37
C MET A 20 -26.33 -2.03 -16.75
N SER A 21 -26.06 -1.44 -17.92
CA SER A 21 -24.68 -1.14 -18.35
C SER A 21 -23.93 -0.23 -17.36
N ARG A 22 -24.63 0.72 -16.74
CA ARG A 22 -24.05 1.60 -15.73
C ARG A 22 -23.77 0.87 -14.41
N GLU A 23 -24.68 0.02 -13.96
CA GLU A 23 -24.47 -0.76 -12.72
C GLU A 23 -23.41 -1.84 -12.92
N ASP A 24 -23.36 -2.49 -14.08
CA ASP A 24 -22.30 -3.42 -14.46
C ASP A 24 -20.94 -2.71 -14.47
N PHE A 25 -20.84 -1.53 -15.09
CA PHE A 25 -19.62 -0.71 -15.06
C PHE A 25 -19.20 -0.31 -13.64
N ARG A 26 -20.16 0.01 -12.76
CA ARG A 26 -19.87 0.32 -11.35
C ARG A 26 -19.36 -0.90 -10.59
N SER A 27 -20.00 -2.05 -10.78
CA SER A 27 -19.59 -3.32 -10.18
C SER A 27 -18.17 -3.70 -10.63
N ASP A 28 -17.88 -3.57 -11.92
CA ASP A 28 -16.55 -3.85 -12.47
C ASP A 28 -15.49 -2.90 -11.90
N ALA A 29 -15.82 -1.61 -11.77
CA ALA A 29 -14.92 -0.63 -11.16
C ALA A 29 -14.65 -0.94 -9.67
N GLU A 30 -15.65 -1.37 -8.91
CA GLU A 30 -15.50 -1.77 -7.50
C GLU A 30 -14.67 -3.04 -7.35
N GLN A 31 -14.83 -4.01 -8.25
CA GLN A 31 -13.98 -5.21 -8.29
C GLN A 31 -12.52 -4.86 -8.57
N VAL A 32 -12.26 -4.01 -9.55
CA VAL A 32 -10.91 -3.55 -9.89
C VAL A 32 -10.28 -2.79 -8.71
N ASP A 33 -11.03 -1.92 -8.02
CA ASP A 33 -10.53 -1.21 -6.83
C ASP A 33 -10.17 -2.17 -5.69
N THR A 34 -11.02 -3.16 -5.44
CA THR A 34 -10.78 -4.19 -4.42
C THR A 34 -9.52 -5.00 -4.71
N GLN A 35 -9.35 -5.43 -5.97
CA GLN A 35 -8.16 -6.15 -6.41
C GLN A 35 -6.91 -5.29 -6.31
N LEU A 36 -6.97 -4.01 -6.71
CA LEU A 36 -5.87 -3.06 -6.59
C LEU A 36 -5.45 -2.85 -5.14
N ARG A 37 -6.41 -2.75 -4.22
CA ARG A 37 -6.15 -2.61 -2.78
C ARG A 37 -5.47 -3.83 -2.18
N TYR A 38 -5.90 -5.03 -2.57
CA TYR A 38 -5.23 -6.26 -2.15
C TYR A 38 -3.78 -6.33 -2.66
N LEU A 39 -3.57 -6.03 -3.95
CA LEU A 39 -2.23 -6.03 -4.56
C LEU A 39 -1.32 -4.96 -3.95
N HIS A 40 -1.88 -3.79 -3.65
CA HIS A 40 -1.20 -2.73 -2.92
C HIS A 40 -0.65 -3.23 -1.58
N ASP A 41 -1.53 -3.77 -0.75
CA ASP A 41 -1.16 -4.23 0.59
C ASP A 41 -0.12 -5.36 0.49
N ALA A 42 -0.33 -6.32 -0.40
CA ALA A 42 0.61 -7.42 -0.63
C ALA A 42 2.01 -6.92 -1.04
N TYR A 43 2.09 -5.92 -1.92
CA TYR A 43 3.35 -5.34 -2.36
C TYR A 43 4.06 -4.56 -1.25
N VAL A 44 3.31 -3.69 -0.56
CA VAL A 44 3.82 -2.81 0.49
C VAL A 44 4.29 -3.61 1.70
N TYR A 45 3.58 -4.67 2.07
CA TYR A 45 3.97 -5.59 3.15
C TYR A 45 5.00 -6.64 2.74
N ARG A 46 5.55 -6.55 1.51
CA ARG A 46 6.58 -7.48 0.99
C ARG A 46 6.12 -8.94 0.93
N VAL A 47 4.80 -9.16 0.82
CA VAL A 47 4.21 -10.49 0.59
C VAL A 47 4.39 -10.88 -0.87
N MET A 48 4.35 -9.90 -1.78
CA MET A 48 4.62 -10.08 -3.21
C MET A 48 5.71 -9.12 -3.71
N ASP A 49 6.43 -9.56 -4.73
CA ASP A 49 7.39 -8.73 -5.45
C ASP A 49 6.79 -7.97 -6.64
N PHE A 50 7.62 -7.15 -7.30
CA PHE A 50 7.19 -6.32 -8.43
C PHE A 50 6.66 -7.15 -9.61
N ASN A 51 7.30 -8.28 -9.92
CA ASN A 51 6.91 -9.12 -11.05
C ASN A 51 5.59 -9.81 -10.76
N GLU A 52 5.43 -10.38 -9.56
CA GLU A 52 4.20 -11.05 -9.14
C GLU A 52 2.98 -10.11 -9.16
N VAL A 53 3.17 -8.86 -8.73
CA VAL A 53 2.11 -7.85 -8.74
C VAL A 53 1.81 -7.38 -10.16
N THR A 54 2.84 -7.21 -10.99
CA THR A 54 2.68 -6.81 -12.41
C THR A 54 1.92 -7.87 -13.20
N ASP A 55 2.25 -9.14 -13.01
CA ASP A 55 1.56 -10.26 -13.67
C ASP A 55 0.07 -10.29 -13.29
N ARG A 56 -0.25 -10.05 -12.01
CA ARG A 56 -1.63 -9.99 -11.53
C ARG A 56 -2.37 -8.74 -12.00
N MET A 57 -1.69 -7.59 -12.11
CA MET A 57 -2.26 -6.36 -12.67
C MET A 57 -2.52 -6.46 -14.17
N GLY A 58 -1.74 -7.26 -14.90
CA GLY A 58 -1.94 -7.49 -16.33
C GLY A 58 -3.33 -8.05 -16.65
N VAL A 59 -3.90 -8.84 -15.73
CA VAL A 59 -5.26 -9.39 -15.85
C VAL A 59 -6.34 -8.31 -15.74
N LEU A 60 -6.05 -7.18 -15.08
CA LEU A 60 -6.99 -6.07 -14.88
C LEU A 60 -7.09 -5.12 -16.10
N ASN A 61 -6.36 -5.41 -17.18
CA ASN A 61 -6.32 -4.62 -18.42
C ASN A 61 -6.11 -3.11 -18.20
N LEU A 62 -5.30 -2.77 -17.20
CA LEU A 62 -4.99 -1.38 -16.85
C LEU A 62 -3.95 -0.80 -17.84
N PRO A 63 -4.04 0.50 -18.19
CA PRO A 63 -2.99 1.15 -18.97
C PRO A 63 -1.63 1.04 -18.27
N SER A 64 -0.56 0.75 -19.02
CA SER A 64 0.81 0.62 -18.49
C SER A 64 1.26 1.85 -17.69
N THR A 65 0.94 3.04 -18.19
CA THR A 65 1.24 4.32 -17.52
C THR A 65 0.53 4.50 -16.17
N ARG A 66 -0.58 3.79 -15.93
CA ARG A 66 -1.27 3.76 -14.64
C ARG A 66 -0.56 2.82 -13.68
N VAL A 67 -0.13 1.65 -14.16
CA VAL A 67 0.61 0.65 -13.37
C VAL A 67 1.93 1.23 -12.86
N GLU A 68 2.72 1.86 -13.73
CA GLU A 68 3.99 2.51 -13.35
C GLU A 68 3.79 3.54 -12.23
N ARG A 69 2.76 4.38 -12.35
CA ARG A 69 2.46 5.42 -11.36
C ARG A 69 2.05 4.85 -10.00
N LEU A 70 1.30 3.74 -10.00
CA LEU A 70 0.94 3.03 -8.77
C LEU A 70 2.20 2.49 -8.08
N PHE A 71 3.11 1.85 -8.82
CA PHE A 71 4.36 1.35 -8.24
C PHE A 71 5.23 2.45 -7.65
N VAL A 72 5.35 3.62 -8.30
CA VAL A 72 6.08 4.76 -7.70
C VAL A 72 5.49 5.15 -6.34
N LEU A 73 4.16 5.22 -6.22
CA LEU A 73 3.51 5.55 -4.95
C LEU A 73 3.72 4.45 -3.90
N TRP A 74 3.60 3.19 -4.31
CA TRP A 74 3.69 2.06 -3.39
C TRP A 74 5.12 1.81 -2.92
N ASP A 75 6.12 2.10 -3.74
CA ASP A 75 7.53 2.05 -3.34
C ASP A 75 7.84 3.07 -2.23
N ILE A 76 7.29 4.29 -2.36
CA ILE A 76 7.40 5.31 -1.31
C ILE A 76 6.75 4.81 -0.02
N GLU A 77 5.55 4.22 -0.10
CA GLU A 77 4.86 3.67 1.07
C GLU A 77 5.62 2.48 1.69
N LYS A 78 6.16 1.58 0.87
CA LYS A 78 6.96 0.42 1.28
C LYS A 78 8.25 0.85 1.98
N LEU A 79 8.88 1.94 1.55
CA LEU A 79 10.01 2.56 2.23
C LEU A 79 9.58 3.19 3.56
N ALA A 80 8.46 3.91 3.59
CA ALA A 80 7.92 4.54 4.80
C ALA A 80 7.50 3.50 5.86
N LYS A 81 6.98 2.35 5.43
CA LYS A 81 6.54 1.23 6.30
C LYS A 81 7.67 0.25 6.66
N ALA A 82 8.91 0.50 6.25
CA ALA A 82 10.03 -0.28 6.75
C ALA A 82 10.07 -0.14 8.28
N ARG A 83 9.71 -1.22 8.99
CA ARG A 83 9.73 -1.24 10.46
C ARG A 83 11.16 -0.96 10.93
N LYS A 84 11.38 0.25 11.43
CA LYS A 84 12.62 0.60 12.10
C LYS A 84 12.66 -0.07 13.47
N PRO A 85 13.84 -0.48 13.95
CA PRO A 85 14.00 -0.92 15.32
C PRO A 85 13.52 0.18 16.28
N THR A 86 12.87 -0.21 17.36
CA THR A 86 12.49 0.70 18.44
C THR A 86 13.73 1.22 19.16
N LYS A 87 13.59 2.32 19.91
CA LYS A 87 14.65 2.84 20.78
C LYS A 87 15.26 1.76 21.68
N ALA A 88 14.43 0.90 22.27
CA ALA A 88 14.88 -0.15 23.17
C ALA A 88 15.72 -1.22 22.45
N GLU A 89 15.35 -1.55 21.22
CA GLU A 89 16.12 -2.46 20.36
C GLU A 89 17.44 -1.82 19.92
N LEU A 90 17.44 -0.56 19.48
CA LEU A 90 18.66 0.19 19.12
C LEU A 90 19.65 0.27 20.28
N MET A 91 19.16 0.57 21.50
CA MET A 91 19.99 0.56 22.72
C MET A 91 20.58 -0.83 22.98
N THR A 92 19.79 -1.89 22.75
CA THR A 92 20.26 -3.27 22.90
C THR A 92 21.31 -3.62 21.86
N PHE A 93 21.13 -3.19 20.61
CA PHE A 93 22.09 -3.40 19.52
C PHE A 93 23.41 -2.69 19.77
N LEU A 94 23.35 -1.44 20.24
CA LEU A 94 24.54 -0.66 20.58
C LEU A 94 25.32 -1.29 21.75
N ARG A 95 24.64 -1.67 22.84
CA ARG A 95 25.26 -2.36 23.99
C ARG A 95 25.90 -3.70 23.60
N LYS A 96 25.28 -4.41 22.66
CA LYS A 96 25.80 -5.68 22.12
C LYS A 96 26.84 -5.48 21.01
N LYS A 97 27.20 -4.24 20.68
CA LYS A 97 28.13 -3.89 19.58
C LYS A 97 27.70 -4.45 18.22
N VAL A 98 26.40 -4.62 18.00
CA VAL A 98 25.82 -4.99 16.70
C VAL A 98 25.83 -3.79 15.76
N ILE A 99 25.66 -2.59 16.32
CA ILE A 99 25.80 -1.30 15.63
C ILE A 99 26.81 -0.44 16.42
N ASP A 100 27.37 0.57 15.77
CA ASP A 100 28.25 1.56 16.39
C ASP A 100 27.50 2.85 16.76
N GLU A 101 28.17 3.76 17.48
CA GLU A 101 27.58 5.02 17.91
C GLU A 101 27.09 5.89 16.73
N PRO A 102 27.84 6.05 15.62
CA PRO A 102 27.35 6.78 14.45
C PRO A 102 26.04 6.22 13.89
N VAL A 103 25.94 4.89 13.74
CA VAL A 103 24.70 4.24 13.25
C VAL A 103 23.57 4.43 14.25
N PHE A 104 23.82 4.34 15.55
CA PHE A 104 22.81 4.60 16.58
C PHE A 104 22.27 6.03 16.51
N VAL A 105 23.14 7.03 16.33
CA VAL A 105 22.72 8.44 16.21
C VAL A 105 21.81 8.63 15.00
N THR A 106 22.23 8.16 13.81
CA THR A 106 21.45 8.28 12.57
C THR A 106 20.09 7.60 12.68
N GLU A 107 20.01 6.41 13.27
CA GLU A 107 18.74 5.70 13.46
C GLU A 107 17.83 6.43 14.47
N MET A 108 18.38 6.97 15.56
CA MET A 108 17.63 7.73 16.55
C MET A 108 17.10 9.06 16.02
N GLU A 109 17.87 9.77 15.19
CA GLU A 109 17.41 10.94 14.43
C GLU A 109 16.29 10.55 13.47
N GLY A 110 16.45 9.41 12.78
CA GLY A 110 15.44 8.82 11.91
C GLY A 110 14.15 8.37 12.62
N LEU A 111 14.15 8.29 13.95
CA LEU A 111 12.98 8.10 14.81
C LEU A 111 12.42 9.42 15.38
N GLY A 112 13.06 10.56 15.08
CA GLY A 112 12.64 11.90 15.49
C GLY A 112 13.18 12.36 16.84
N TYR A 113 14.23 11.74 17.39
CA TYR A 113 14.82 12.17 18.66
C TYR A 113 15.75 13.38 18.45
N PRO A 114 15.58 14.48 19.21
CA PRO A 114 16.56 15.56 19.28
C PRO A 114 17.95 15.08 19.73
N GLU A 115 19.00 15.64 19.13
CA GLU A 115 20.42 15.35 19.41
C GLU A 115 20.74 15.34 20.92
N LYS A 116 20.20 16.32 21.67
CA LYS A 116 20.34 16.41 23.12
C LYS A 116 19.94 15.11 23.85
N TYR A 117 18.82 14.50 23.46
CA TYR A 117 18.36 13.27 24.10
C TYR A 117 19.14 12.05 23.63
N ILE A 118 19.59 12.03 22.38
CA ILE A 118 20.48 10.99 21.85
C ILE A 118 21.76 10.95 22.68
N GLY A 119 22.35 12.12 22.98
CA GLY A 119 23.53 12.23 23.84
C GLY A 119 23.32 11.66 25.25
N TRP A 120 22.14 11.87 25.84
CA TRP A 120 21.82 11.24 27.14
C TRP A 120 21.73 9.72 27.03
N TYR A 121 21.16 9.18 25.96
CA TYR A 121 21.10 7.74 25.75
C TYR A 121 22.50 7.13 25.57
N LEU A 122 23.38 7.78 24.80
CA LEU A 122 24.76 7.35 24.61
C LEU A 122 25.55 7.28 25.93
N GLN A 123 25.28 8.17 26.89
CA GLN A 123 25.89 8.13 28.23
C GLN A 123 25.42 6.95 29.10
N THR A 124 24.36 6.25 28.71
CA THR A 124 23.78 5.12 29.46
C THR A 124 24.09 3.75 28.86
N VAL A 125 24.88 3.71 27.80
CA VAL A 125 25.27 2.49 27.07
C VAL A 125 26.35 1.75 27.84
#